data_AF-A0A933DCV6-F1
#
_entry.id   AF-A0A933DCV6-F1
#
_cell.length_a   1.000
_cell.length_b   1.000
_cell.length_c   1.000
_cell.angle_alpha   90.00
_cell.angle_beta   90.00
_cell.angle_gamma   90.00
#
_symmetry.space_group_name_H-M   'P 1'
#
loop_
_entity.id
_entity.type
_entity.pdbx_description
1 polymer ?
#
loop_
_entity_poly.entity_id
_entity_poly.type
_entity_poly.pdbx_seq_one_letter_code
_entity_poly.pdbx_strand_id
1 'polypeptide(L)' 'MIVVAYDIPERRRKVRRHLRKQLERWNFVRVQRSVWQTQSKLPIGFTKMIHDFDLRDSVEVYFTSDPTPEE' A
#
# COMPACT_ATOMS: atom_id res chain seq x y z
N MET A 1 -7.58 4.97 9.88
CA MET A 1 -6.24 4.54 9.39
C MET A 1 -6.41 3.69 8.14
N ILE A 2 -5.47 3.77 7.20
CA ILE A 2 -5.45 2.97 5.98
C ILE A 2 -4.27 2.02 6.04
N VAL A 3 -4.50 0.75 5.74
CA VAL A 3 -3.45 -0.26 5.59
C VAL A 3 -3.44 -0.76 4.14
N VAL A 4 -2.25 -0.84 3.56
CA VAL A 4 -2.01 -1.35 2.20
C VAL A 4 -1.12 -2.58 2.34
N ALA A 5 -1.66 -3.73 1.95
CA ALA A 5 -0.95 -4.99 1.84
C ALA A 5 -0.78 -5.36 0.37
N TYR A 6 0.32 -6.01 0.01
CA TYR A 6 0.52 -6.48 -1.36
C TYR A 6 1.32 -7.76 -1.45
N ASP A 7 1.02 -8.58 -2.45
CA ASP A 7 1.83 -9.72 -2.84
C ASP A 7 2.21 -9.62 -4.32
N ILE A 8 3.38 -9.04 -4.58
CA ILE A 8 3.87 -8.80 -5.95
C ILE A 8 5.04 -9.78 -6.23
N PRO A 9 4.89 -10.68 -7.23
CA PRO A 9 5.88 -11.73 -7.51
C PRO A 9 7.21 -11.14 -8.00
N GLU A 10 8.29 -11.91 -7.86
CA GLU A 10 9.66 -11.45 -8.17
C GLU A 10 9.83 -10.99 -9.62
N ARG A 11 9.13 -11.62 -10.57
CA ARG A 11 9.07 -11.20 -11.97
C ARG A 11 8.65 -9.73 -12.16
N ARG A 12 7.89 -9.16 -11.21
CA ARG A 12 7.45 -7.76 -11.17
C ARG A 12 8.21 -6.93 -10.13
N ARG A 13 9.46 -7.28 -9.77
CA ARG A 13 10.30 -6.57 -8.78
C ARG A 13 10.42 -5.06 -9.04
N LYS A 14 10.48 -4.63 -10.31
CA LYS A 14 10.55 -3.20 -10.67
C LYS A 14 9.31 -2.44 -10.19
N VAL A 15 8.11 -3.01 -10.43
CA VAL A 15 6.83 -2.47 -9.99
C VAL A 15 6.75 -2.44 -8.47
N ARG A 16 7.14 -3.53 -7.80
CA ARG A 16 7.19 -3.58 -6.33
C ARG A 16 8.10 -2.51 -5.73
N ARG A 17 9.25 -2.23 -6.35
CA ARG A 17 10.16 -1.15 -5.92
C ARG A 17 9.55 0.23 -6.17
N HIS A 18 8.83 0.40 -7.29
CA HIS A 18 8.12 1.64 -7.59
C HIS A 18 7.01 1.91 -6.58
N LEU A 19 6.17 0.90 -6.28
CA LEU A 19 5.11 0.97 -5.27
C LEU A 19 5.65 1.45 -3.93
N ARG A 20 6.73 0.83 -3.42
CA ARG A 20 7.37 1.25 -2.16
C ARG A 20 7.78 2.72 -2.16
N LYS A 21 8.43 3.18 -3.24
CA LYS A 21 8.84 4.59 -3.36
C LYS A 21 7.65 5.55 -3.38
N GLN A 22 6.54 5.16 -4.00
CA GLN A 22 5.34 6.00 -4.01
C GLN A 22 4.65 6.02 -2.65
N LEU A 23 4.57 4.88 -1.96
CA LEU A 23 4.06 4.80 -0.58
C LEU A 23 4.89 5.68 0.37
N GLU A 24 6.21 5.65 0.28
CA GLU A 24 7.11 6.55 1.03
C GLU A 24 6.81 8.03 0.73
N ARG A 25 6.66 8.40 -0.56
CA ARG A 25 6.32 9.77 -0.98
C ARG A 25 4.96 10.24 -0.49
N TRP A 26 4.03 9.31 -0.28
CA TRP A 26 2.70 9.58 0.26
C TRP A 26 2.63 9.49 1.78
N ASN A 27 3.77 9.46 2.46
CA ASN A 27 3.87 9.37 3.92
C ASN A 27 3.16 8.14 4.50
N PHE A 28 3.21 7.01 3.78
CA PHE A 28 2.92 5.72 4.37
C PHE A 28 4.13 5.26 5.19
N VAL A 29 3.85 4.75 6.38
CA VAL A 29 4.83 4.12 7.26
C VAL A 29 4.85 2.63 6.96
N ARG A 30 6.06 2.08 6.81
CA ARG A 30 6.24 0.64 6.62
C ARG A 30 6.05 -0.08 7.95
N VAL A 31 5.06 -0.96 8.03
CA VAL A 31 4.82 -1.84 9.19
C VAL A 31 5.56 -3.16 9.00
N GLN A 32 5.46 -3.73 7.79
CA GLN A 32 6.18 -4.93 7.38
C GLN A 32 6.67 -4.79 5.93
N ARG A 33 7.42 -5.78 5.43
CA ARG A 33 8.04 -5.72 4.08
C ARG A 33 7.02 -5.47 2.96
N SER A 34 5.81 -5.98 3.12
CA SER A 34 4.70 -5.84 2.16
C SER A 34 3.45 -5.18 2.75
N VAL A 35 3.55 -4.63 3.96
CA VAL A 35 2.43 -4.00 4.67
C VAL A 35 2.82 -2.59 5.07
N TRP A 36 2.00 -1.63 4.67
CA TRP A 36 2.22 -0.21 4.85
C TRP A 36 0.97 0.42 5.41
N GLN A 37 1.09 1.45 6.25
CA GLN A 37 -0.06 2.13 6.83
C GLN A 37 0.08 3.64 6.76
N THR A 38 -1.05 4.34 6.76
CA THR A 38 -1.08 5.79 6.93
C THR A 38 -2.31 6.21 7.74
N GLN A 39 -2.17 7.29 8.50
CA GLN A 39 -3.29 7.97 9.14
C GLN A 39 -3.93 9.02 8.21
N SER A 40 -3.28 9.32 7.08
CA SER A 40 -3.76 10.25 6.07
C SER A 40 -4.81 9.62 5.14
N LYS A 41 -5.45 10.46 4.33
CA LYS A 41 -6.37 10.01 3.27
C LYS A 41 -5.60 9.28 2.16
N LEU A 42 -6.30 8.40 1.44
CA LEU A 42 -5.76 7.72 0.27
C LEU A 42 -5.41 8.77 -0.80
N PRO A 43 -4.17 8.82 -1.31
CA PRO A 43 -3.78 9.77 -2.35
C PRO A 43 -4.61 9.57 -3.62
N ILE A 44 -5.01 10.65 -4.29
CA ILE A 44 -5.75 10.59 -5.56
C ILE A 44 -4.98 9.76 -6.62
N GLY A 45 -3.65 9.84 -6.60
CA GLY A 45 -2.77 9.07 -7.49
C GLY A 45 -2.64 7.58 -7.15
N PHE A 46 -3.13 7.13 -5.99
CA PHE A 46 -3.01 5.74 -5.56
C PHE A 46 -3.79 4.82 -6.49
N THR A 47 -5.08 5.07 -6.67
CA THR A 47 -5.94 4.24 -7.52
C THR A 47 -5.47 4.23 -8.97
N LYS A 48 -4.98 5.38 -9.47
CA LYS A 48 -4.38 5.48 -10.81
C LYS A 48 -3.14 4.59 -10.92
N MET A 49 -2.23 4.62 -9.95
CA MET A 49 -1.05 3.78 -9.96
C MET A 49 -1.39 2.28 -9.91
N ILE A 50 -2.38 1.87 -9.09
CA ILE A 50 -2.83 0.48 -9.04
C ILE A 50 -3.40 0.03 -10.40
N HIS A 51 -4.13 0.91 -11.08
CA HIS A 51 -4.63 0.68 -12.43
C HIS A 51 -3.49 0.59 -13.46
N ASP A 52 -2.61 1.59 -13.51
CA ASP A 52 -1.56 1.72 -14.54
C ASP A 52 -0.55 0.56 -14.48
N PHE A 53 -0.32 -0.02 -13.30
CA PHE A 53 0.57 -1.16 -13.11
C PHE A 53 -0.13 -2.52 -13.03
N ASP A 54 -1.45 -2.56 -13.24
CA ASP A 54 -2.23 -3.79 -13.21
C ASP A 54 -2.00 -4.58 -11.91
N LEU A 55 -2.22 -3.89 -10.78
CA LEU A 55 -1.92 -4.37 -9.43
C LEU A 55 -3.18 -4.73 -8.63
N ARG A 56 -4.36 -4.69 -9.24
CA ARG A 56 -5.65 -4.90 -8.54
C ARG A 56 -5.73 -6.24 -7.82
N ASP A 57 -5.19 -7.30 -8.41
CA ASP A 57 -5.21 -8.65 -7.84
C ASP A 57 -4.04 -8.91 -6.88
N SER A 58 -3.12 -7.96 -6.73
CA SER A 58 -1.90 -8.10 -5.93
C SER A 58 -1.81 -7.09 -4.80
N VAL A 59 -2.79 -6.18 -4.66
CA VAL A 59 -2.79 -5.11 -3.67
C VAL A 59 -4.16 -5.04 -3.03
N GLU A 60 -4.17 -5.13 -1.71
CA GLU A 60 -5.36 -4.99 -0.88
C GLU A 60 -5.25 -3.74 -0.03
N VAL A 61 -6.38 -3.04 0.10
CA VAL A 61 -6.47 -1.81 0.88
C VAL A 61 -7.57 -1.97 1.93
N TYR A 62 -7.17 -1.79 3.18
CA TYR A 62 -8.03 -1.90 4.34
C TYR A 62 -8.23 -0.51 4.94
N PHE A 63 -9.48 -0.15 5.20
CA PHE A 63 -9.85 1.05 5.93
C PHE A 63 -10.27 0.64 7.33
N THR A 64 -9.51 1.06 8.34
CA THR A 64 -9.90 0.86 9.74
C THR A 64 -10.30 2.19 10.38
N SER A 65 -11.40 2.16 11.12
CA SER A 65 -11.93 3.31 11.86
C SER A 65 -11.24 3.50 13.21
N ASP A 66 -10.55 2.49 13.74
CA ASP A 66 -9.94 2.53 15.08
C ASP A 66 -8.67 1.65 15.20
N PRO A 67 -7.72 2.02 16.09
CA PRO A 67 -6.65 1.14 16.52
C PRO A 67 -7.18 0.24 17.62
N THR A 68 -7.57 -1.00 17.32
CA THR A 68 -7.78 -1.98 18.39
C THR A 68 -6.40 -2.36 18.94
N PRO A 69 -6.07 -2.08 20.22
CA PRO A 69 -5.05 -2.84 20.90
C PRO A 69 -5.67 -4.22 21.17
N GLU A 70 -5.20 -5.25 20.47
CA GLU A 70 -5.46 -6.62 20.91
C GLU A 70 -4.64 -6.83 22.19
N GLU A 71 -5.37 -7.06 23.29
CA GLU A 71 -4.89 -7.33 24.65
C GLU A 71 -3.99 -8.58 24.75
#